data_AF-A0A958GSK9-F1
#
_entry.id   AF-A0A958GSK9-F1
#
_cell.length_a   1.000
_cell.length_b   1.000
_cell.length_c   1.000
_cell.angle_alpha   90.00
_cell.angle_beta   90.00
_cell.angle_gamma   90.00
#
_symmetry.space_group_name_H-M   'P 1'
#
loop_
_entity.id
_entity.type
_entity.pdbx_description
1 polymer ?
#
loop_
_entity_poly.entity_id
_entity_poly.type
_entity_poly.pdbx_seq_one_letter_code
_entity_poly.pdbx_strand_id
1 'polypeptide(L)'
;MMSKALRYALHLILWLSILWLYLGKRQTHLEQPDVKGDATGYVTMAYNFVHSDVLSKACDRFYEPCELDPLPPTHYREPGYPLLLSLGIMLDPEVRAMSRAEFWPEPGRLNPQAFEALRRVNAAQIFLIAIMVFGITAVVSGSIWWAYVPAALVITSETLWHYSQFFLSEITGMLFLSSAMLCFTAAIASARIRYFVLGAMAYGALVLTKAIYYYLVIVPVVVFILALLRNRQQRKQLAKGAVVAGVIYAAIVSAWMYRNYTHFGKFEIADRGPTALATRMEFNKMTERELRASFLLWAPDRTLRKRLRTEYTKKDTTRFNRSNQDGFYRSGRRRADEVLRELGDIEGARVLKQQAIETLKSDPIKHLLVSASFFWRGMFVEDDRVLGPLKIPAYEHTLILMGGLISLFIVATLTLQPSLLLVSGLPLASIVLHSLVSNSRHRYNFPTVPMLYVCTALVIFLVISFVGRVARRSVANES
;
A
#
# COMPACT_ATOMS: atom_id res chain seq x y z
N MET A 1 19.16 36.11 13.32
CA MET A 1 19.08 34.70 12.85
C MET A 1 18.21 33.91 13.81
N MET A 2 17.16 33.24 13.33
CA MET A 2 16.27 32.46 14.20
C MET A 2 16.96 31.18 14.69
N SER A 3 16.94 30.92 16.00
CA SER A 3 17.57 29.72 16.57
C SER A 3 16.97 28.44 15.95
N LYS A 4 17.76 27.36 15.88
CA LYS A 4 17.25 26.06 15.37
C LYS A 4 16.05 25.59 16.21
N ALA A 5 16.12 25.78 17.54
CA ALA A 5 15.04 25.44 18.46
C ALA A 5 13.74 26.18 18.14
N LEU A 6 13.79 27.50 17.92
CA LEU A 6 12.60 28.29 17.58
C LEU A 6 11.98 27.87 16.24
N ARG A 7 12.80 27.52 15.24
CA ARG A 7 12.30 26.92 13.99
C ARG A 7 11.54 25.63 14.24
N TYR A 8 12.13 24.69 14.98
CA TYR A 8 11.46 23.42 15.29
C TYR A 8 10.16 23.62 16.10
N ALA A 9 10.15 24.56 17.04
CA ALA A 9 8.95 24.91 17.79
C ALA A 9 7.83 25.44 16.88
N LEU A 10 8.15 26.35 15.94
CA LEU A 10 7.17 26.85 14.97
C LEU A 10 6.64 25.75 14.05
N HIS A 11 7.50 24.84 13.59
CA HIS A 11 7.08 23.68 12.80
C HIS A 11 6.16 22.77 13.62
N LEU A 12 6.48 22.51 14.89
CA LEU A 12 5.65 21.71 15.79
C LEU A 12 4.28 22.36 16.00
N ILE A 13 4.24 23.66 16.30
CA ILE A 13 3.00 24.41 16.46
C ILE A 13 2.16 24.32 15.19
N LEU A 14 2.76 24.51 14.02
CA LEU A 14 2.05 24.39 12.75
C LEU A 14 1.46 22.98 12.56
N TRP A 15 2.22 21.93 12.86
CA TRP A 15 1.75 20.55 12.79
C TRP A 15 0.63 20.25 13.78
N LEU A 16 0.72 20.77 15.01
CA LEU A 16 -0.34 20.63 16.01
C LEU A 16 -1.60 21.40 15.62
N SER A 17 -1.47 22.60 15.06
CA SER A 17 -2.60 23.38 14.54
C SER A 17 -3.27 22.67 13.36
N ILE A 18 -2.47 22.10 12.44
CA ILE A 18 -3.00 21.27 11.36
C ILE A 18 -3.73 20.06 11.93
N LEU A 19 -3.15 19.33 12.90
CA LEU A 19 -3.78 18.19 13.56
C LEU A 19 -5.09 18.56 14.25
N TRP A 20 -5.12 19.69 14.95
CA TRP A 20 -6.31 20.15 15.65
C TRP A 20 -7.44 20.50 14.67
N LEU A 21 -7.15 21.28 13.62
CA LEU A 21 -8.10 21.56 12.54
C LEU A 21 -8.54 20.27 11.82
N TYR A 22 -7.61 19.32 11.67
CA TYR A 22 -7.79 18.00 11.05
C TYR A 22 -8.76 17.12 11.82
N LEU A 23 -8.68 17.12 13.16
CA LEU A 23 -9.60 16.36 14.01
C LEU A 23 -10.96 17.05 14.17
N GLY A 24 -10.99 18.39 14.26
CA GLY A 24 -12.22 19.14 14.55
C GLY A 24 -13.20 19.33 13.39
N LYS A 25 -12.72 19.55 12.15
CA LYS A 25 -13.59 20.05 11.06
C LYS A 25 -14.25 18.95 10.20
N ARG A 26 -13.88 17.68 10.38
CA ARG A 26 -14.36 16.56 9.53
C ARG A 26 -15.15 15.48 10.28
N GLN A 27 -15.58 15.74 11.51
CA GLN A 27 -16.46 14.84 12.27
C GLN A 27 -17.95 14.93 11.86
N THR A 28 -18.35 15.96 11.12
CA THR A 28 -19.76 16.22 10.82
C THR A 28 -20.24 15.40 9.61
N HIS A 29 -21.14 14.44 9.86
CA HIS A 29 -22.01 13.76 8.90
C HIS A 29 -21.35 12.89 7.83
N LEU A 30 -20.56 11.90 8.23
CA LEU A 30 -20.25 10.80 7.34
C LEU A 30 -21.16 9.63 7.67
N GLU A 31 -22.04 9.28 6.73
CA GLU A 31 -22.79 8.02 6.78
C GLU A 31 -21.79 6.87 6.97
N GLN A 32 -22.08 5.97 7.91
CA GLN A 32 -21.23 4.82 8.15
C GLN A 32 -21.31 3.90 6.93
N PRO A 33 -20.22 3.72 6.17
CA PRO A 33 -20.24 2.77 5.08
C PRO A 33 -20.34 1.35 5.66
N ASP A 34 -21.06 0.49 4.95
CA ASP A 34 -21.09 -0.93 5.29
C ASP A 34 -19.66 -1.53 5.30
N VAL A 35 -19.30 -2.17 6.39
CA VAL A 35 -18.05 -2.91 6.57
C VAL A 35 -18.17 -4.27 5.90
N LYS A 36 -17.78 -4.32 4.62
CA LYS A 36 -17.92 -5.49 3.75
C LYS A 36 -16.59 -6.09 3.29
N GLY A 37 -16.64 -7.38 2.94
CA GLY A 37 -15.58 -8.08 2.24
C GLY A 37 -14.30 -8.22 3.08
N ASP A 38 -13.22 -7.59 2.63
CA ASP A 38 -11.92 -7.68 3.33
C ASP A 38 -11.95 -6.99 4.70
N ALA A 39 -12.71 -5.89 4.81
CA ALA A 39 -12.81 -5.09 6.02
C ALA A 39 -13.40 -5.87 7.19
N THR A 40 -14.48 -6.62 6.92
CA THR A 40 -15.14 -7.50 7.90
C THR A 40 -14.14 -8.45 8.53
N GLY A 41 -13.27 -9.06 7.70
CA GLY A 41 -12.25 -9.99 8.18
C GLY A 41 -11.23 -9.32 9.09
N TYR A 42 -10.74 -8.13 8.73
CA TYR A 42 -9.77 -7.41 9.56
C TYR A 42 -10.35 -6.96 10.90
N VAL A 43 -11.56 -6.40 10.89
CA VAL A 43 -12.22 -5.91 12.11
C VAL A 43 -12.61 -7.08 13.02
N THR A 44 -13.09 -8.19 12.46
CA THR A 44 -13.38 -9.42 13.22
C THR A 44 -12.13 -9.98 13.89
N MET A 45 -11.01 -10.06 13.15
CA MET A 45 -9.74 -10.51 13.72
C MET A 45 -9.24 -9.61 14.84
N ALA A 46 -9.41 -8.29 14.70
CA ALA A 46 -9.07 -7.32 15.74
C ALA A 46 -9.93 -7.51 17.01
N TYR A 47 -11.25 -7.64 16.85
CA TYR A 47 -12.17 -7.88 17.97
C TYR A 47 -11.84 -9.19 18.70
N ASN A 48 -11.70 -10.29 17.95
CA ASN A 48 -11.39 -11.60 18.50
C ASN A 48 -10.04 -11.58 19.25
N PHE A 49 -9.03 -10.88 18.73
CA PHE A 49 -7.74 -10.77 19.40
C PHE A 49 -7.84 -10.08 20.76
N VAL A 50 -8.65 -9.02 20.91
CA VAL A 50 -8.83 -8.33 22.19
C VAL A 50 -9.57 -9.18 23.23
N HIS A 51 -10.50 -10.02 22.79
CA HIS A 51 -11.40 -10.76 23.69
C HIS A 51 -10.98 -12.22 23.95
N SER A 52 -10.08 -12.78 23.14
CA SER A 52 -9.68 -14.19 23.23
C SER A 52 -8.18 -14.43 23.16
N ASP A 53 -7.36 -13.38 22.99
CA ASP A 53 -5.92 -13.46 22.71
C ASP A 53 -5.54 -14.31 21.47
N VAL A 54 -6.53 -14.69 20.65
CA VAL A 54 -6.34 -15.45 19.42
C VAL A 54 -6.69 -14.59 18.21
N LEU A 55 -5.72 -14.46 17.30
CA LEU A 55 -5.98 -13.88 15.99
C LEU A 55 -6.79 -14.87 15.15
N SER A 56 -8.10 -14.68 15.12
CA SER A 56 -9.06 -15.56 14.45
C SER A 56 -9.98 -14.78 13.52
N LYS A 57 -10.25 -15.36 12.34
CA LYS A 57 -11.30 -14.91 11.41
C LYS A 57 -12.62 -15.66 11.62
N ALA A 58 -12.70 -16.53 12.64
CA ALA A 58 -13.92 -17.22 12.98
C ALA A 58 -15.05 -16.21 13.25
N CYS A 59 -16.27 -16.63 12.90
CA CYS A 59 -17.48 -15.85 13.10
C CYS A 59 -17.53 -14.55 12.28
N ASP A 60 -16.74 -14.44 11.20
CA ASP A 60 -16.81 -13.34 10.24
C ASP A 60 -18.07 -13.39 9.35
N ARG A 61 -18.80 -14.51 9.40
CA ARG A 61 -20.11 -14.68 8.77
C ARG A 61 -21.18 -14.23 9.74
N PHE A 62 -21.88 -13.16 9.36
CA PHE A 62 -22.88 -12.48 10.20
C PHE A 62 -24.09 -13.32 10.64
N TYR A 63 -24.23 -14.57 10.17
CA TYR A 63 -25.40 -15.42 10.40
C TYR A 63 -25.11 -16.72 11.15
N GLU A 64 -23.84 -17.01 11.46
CA GLU A 64 -23.48 -18.22 12.20
C GLU A 64 -23.26 -17.84 13.67
N PRO A 65 -24.04 -18.39 14.63
CA PRO A 65 -23.79 -18.17 16.05
C PRO A 65 -22.35 -18.58 16.38
N CYS A 66 -21.64 -17.69 17.08
CA CYS A 66 -20.23 -17.87 17.37
C CYS A 66 -20.06 -18.75 18.62
N GLU A 67 -20.30 -20.04 18.48
CA GLU A 67 -20.23 -21.02 19.58
C GLU A 67 -18.85 -21.69 19.69
N LEU A 68 -17.85 -21.22 18.95
CA LEU A 68 -16.50 -21.78 18.99
C LEU A 68 -15.73 -21.24 20.19
N ASP A 69 -15.50 -22.10 21.19
CA ASP A 69 -14.59 -21.86 22.31
C ASP A 69 -13.67 -23.08 22.52
N PRO A 70 -12.34 -22.96 22.33
CA PRO A 70 -11.60 -21.75 21.94
C PRO A 70 -11.75 -21.41 20.46
N LEU A 71 -11.59 -20.12 20.12
CA LEU A 71 -11.59 -19.68 18.71
C LEU A 71 -10.40 -20.28 17.96
N PRO A 72 -10.59 -20.86 16.76
CA PRO A 72 -9.49 -21.44 16.00
C PRO A 72 -8.57 -20.33 15.46
N PRO A 73 -7.24 -20.49 15.52
CA PRO A 73 -6.30 -19.56 14.92
C PRO A 73 -6.49 -19.46 13.39
N THR A 74 -6.18 -18.31 12.79
CA THR A 74 -6.16 -18.17 11.32
C THR A 74 -4.80 -17.69 10.78
N HIS A 75 -4.50 -18.03 9.53
CA HIS A 75 -3.46 -17.41 8.70
C HIS A 75 -4.04 -16.89 7.37
N TYR A 76 -5.37 -16.69 7.29
CA TYR A 76 -6.02 -16.23 6.06
C TYR A 76 -5.64 -14.80 5.67
N ARG A 77 -5.23 -13.97 6.63
CA ARG A 77 -4.79 -12.58 6.44
C ARG A 77 -3.52 -12.30 7.21
N GLU A 78 -2.82 -11.29 6.73
CA GLU A 78 -1.66 -10.73 7.40
C GLU A 78 -2.07 -10.07 8.74
N PRO A 79 -1.27 -10.22 9.81
CA PRO A 79 -1.68 -9.84 11.16
C PRO A 79 -1.55 -8.36 11.47
N GLY A 80 -0.70 -7.63 10.73
CA GLY A 80 -0.27 -6.28 11.07
C GLY A 80 -1.42 -5.29 11.14
N TYR A 81 -2.39 -5.38 10.22
CA TYR A 81 -3.53 -4.47 10.26
C TYR A 81 -4.56 -4.78 11.35
N PRO A 82 -5.02 -6.03 11.53
CA PRO A 82 -5.85 -6.42 12.68
C PRO A 82 -5.25 -6.03 14.03
N LEU A 83 -3.94 -6.24 14.22
CA LEU A 83 -3.24 -5.87 15.46
C LEU A 83 -3.17 -4.35 15.68
N LEU A 84 -3.22 -3.55 14.61
CA LEU A 84 -3.31 -2.11 14.76
C LEU A 84 -4.74 -1.66 15.09
N LEU A 85 -5.75 -2.30 14.50
CA LEU A 85 -7.16 -2.04 14.81
C LEU A 85 -7.51 -2.45 16.24
N SER A 86 -6.90 -3.50 16.78
CA SER A 86 -7.12 -3.91 18.17
C SER A 86 -6.69 -2.83 19.16
N LEU A 87 -5.70 -1.99 18.83
CA LEU A 87 -5.37 -0.81 19.65
C LEU A 87 -6.55 0.15 19.76
N GLY A 88 -7.32 0.35 18.69
CA GLY A 88 -8.51 1.20 18.71
C GLY A 88 -9.60 0.66 19.65
N ILE A 89 -9.76 -0.66 19.68
CA ILE A 89 -10.67 -1.34 20.60
C ILE A 89 -10.14 -1.25 22.04
N MET A 90 -8.84 -1.49 22.26
CA MET A 90 -8.22 -1.48 23.59
C MET A 90 -8.18 -0.10 24.25
N LEU A 91 -8.03 0.96 23.46
CA LEU A 91 -7.93 2.35 23.95
C LEU A 91 -9.29 2.98 24.29
N ASP A 92 -10.40 2.40 23.83
CA ASP A 92 -11.75 2.86 24.12
C ASP A 92 -12.44 1.86 25.08
N PRO A 93 -12.57 2.18 26.38
CA PRO A 93 -13.09 1.25 27.38
C PRO A 93 -14.51 0.75 27.08
N GLU A 94 -15.35 1.59 26.47
CA GLU A 94 -16.72 1.23 26.13
C GLU A 94 -16.72 0.24 24.97
N VAL A 95 -15.92 0.48 23.92
CA VAL A 95 -15.76 -0.47 22.79
C VAL A 95 -15.11 -1.78 23.23
N ARG A 96 -14.16 -1.72 24.18
CA ARG A 96 -13.53 -2.91 24.76
C ARG A 96 -14.51 -3.77 25.55
N ALA A 97 -15.51 -3.16 26.19
CA ALA A 97 -16.51 -3.86 26.98
C ALA A 97 -17.67 -4.43 26.14
N MET A 98 -17.79 -4.02 24.87
CA MET A 98 -18.87 -4.47 23.99
C MET A 98 -18.81 -5.98 23.75
N SER A 99 -19.94 -6.63 24.02
CA SER A 99 -20.20 -7.96 23.51
C SER A 99 -20.20 -7.97 21.97
N ARG A 100 -20.08 -9.16 21.39
CA ARG A 100 -20.04 -9.30 19.93
C ARG A 100 -21.31 -8.77 19.27
N ALA A 101 -22.47 -9.01 19.88
CA ALA A 101 -23.77 -8.56 19.40
C ALA A 101 -23.89 -7.02 19.46
N GLU A 102 -23.34 -6.38 20.49
CA GLU A 102 -23.30 -4.92 20.58
C GLU A 102 -22.33 -4.31 19.59
N PHE A 103 -21.18 -4.96 19.35
CA PHE A 103 -20.16 -4.51 18.42
C PHE A 103 -20.63 -4.63 16.95
N TRP A 104 -21.38 -5.69 16.63
CA TRP A 104 -22.00 -5.95 15.32
C TRP A 104 -23.54 -6.03 15.45
N PRO A 105 -24.24 -4.90 15.63
CA PRO A 105 -25.69 -4.89 15.81
C PRO A 105 -26.44 -5.40 14.56
N GLU A 106 -25.86 -5.21 13.36
CA GLU A 106 -26.41 -5.71 12.10
C GLU A 106 -25.29 -6.28 11.20
N PRO A 107 -25.60 -7.24 10.31
CA PRO A 107 -24.66 -7.75 9.33
C PRO A 107 -23.96 -6.65 8.52
N GLY A 108 -22.65 -6.50 8.70
CA GLY A 108 -21.83 -5.52 7.99
C GLY A 108 -21.87 -4.12 8.57
N ARG A 109 -22.57 -3.90 9.68
CA ARG A 109 -22.66 -2.60 10.34
C ARG A 109 -22.02 -2.66 11.72
N LEU A 110 -21.07 -1.76 11.96
CA LEU A 110 -20.46 -1.62 13.28
C LEU A 110 -21.34 -0.77 14.19
N ASN A 111 -21.22 -1.01 15.49
CA ASN A 111 -21.62 -0.03 16.48
C ASN A 111 -21.02 1.34 16.16
N PRO A 112 -21.77 2.45 16.24
CA PRO A 112 -21.25 3.77 15.90
C PRO A 112 -20.00 4.19 16.66
N GLN A 113 -19.90 3.81 17.92
CA GLN A 113 -18.74 4.13 18.73
C GLN A 113 -17.54 3.27 18.36
N ALA A 114 -17.73 1.97 18.12
CA ALA A 114 -16.68 1.09 17.61
C ALA A 114 -16.16 1.58 16.25
N PHE A 115 -17.06 1.97 15.34
CA PHE A 115 -16.71 2.57 14.06
C PHE A 115 -15.83 3.81 14.24
N GLU A 116 -16.24 4.75 15.10
CA GLU A 116 -15.51 5.98 15.35
C GLU A 116 -14.13 5.73 15.98
N ALA A 117 -14.03 4.81 16.95
CA ALA A 117 -12.76 4.44 17.57
C ALA A 117 -11.77 3.89 16.53
N LEU A 118 -12.20 2.94 15.69
CA LEU A 118 -11.36 2.39 14.61
C LEU A 118 -11.02 3.43 13.55
N ARG A 119 -11.96 4.34 13.23
CA ARG A 119 -11.73 5.41 12.24
C ARG A 119 -10.67 6.39 12.73
N ARG A 120 -10.66 6.74 14.03
CA ARG A 120 -9.62 7.58 14.65
C ARG A 120 -8.23 6.97 14.52
N VAL A 121 -8.11 5.64 14.66
CA VAL A 121 -6.83 4.93 14.41
C VAL A 121 -6.35 5.13 12.98
N ASN A 122 -7.23 4.99 11.97
CA ASN A 122 -6.85 5.25 10.57
C ASN A 122 -6.53 6.74 10.31
N ALA A 123 -7.28 7.67 10.91
CA ALA A 123 -7.02 9.11 10.76
C ALA A 123 -5.66 9.51 11.37
N ALA A 124 -5.32 8.98 12.55
CA ALA A 124 -4.01 9.21 13.17
C ALA A 124 -2.86 8.72 12.26
N GLN A 125 -3.04 7.59 11.57
CA GLN A 125 -2.06 7.10 10.62
C GLN A 125 -1.85 8.04 9.43
N ILE A 126 -2.90 8.64 8.88
CA ILE A 126 -2.78 9.62 7.78
C ILE A 126 -1.93 10.83 8.22
N PHE A 127 -2.13 11.32 9.44
CA PHE A 127 -1.29 12.38 9.99
C PHE A 127 0.18 11.96 10.13
N LEU A 128 0.43 10.76 10.65
CA LEU A 128 1.78 10.20 10.72
C LEU A 128 2.42 10.03 9.33
N ILE A 129 1.66 9.58 8.33
CA ILE A 129 2.11 9.49 6.93
C ILE A 129 2.56 10.86 6.42
N ALA A 130 1.81 11.92 6.72
CA ALA A 130 2.18 13.29 6.34
C ALA A 130 3.53 13.71 6.94
N ILE A 131 3.79 13.37 8.21
CA ILE A 131 5.08 13.59 8.87
C ILE A 131 6.19 12.77 8.19
N MET A 132 5.92 11.51 7.83
CA MET A 132 6.92 10.66 7.16
C MET A 132 7.30 11.20 5.78
N VAL A 133 6.32 11.61 4.95
CA VAL A 133 6.62 12.19 3.63
C VAL A 133 7.34 13.52 3.72
N PHE A 134 7.00 14.35 4.72
CA PHE A 134 7.76 15.55 5.04
C PHE A 134 9.22 15.21 5.34
N GLY A 135 9.45 14.23 6.21
CA GLY A 135 10.78 13.77 6.56
C GLY A 135 11.58 13.29 5.34
N ILE A 136 10.95 12.48 4.47
CA ILE A 136 11.61 11.93 3.27
C ILE A 136 12.04 13.08 2.37
N THR A 137 11.12 13.98 2.02
CA THR A 137 11.41 15.09 1.12
C THR A 137 12.43 16.04 1.72
N ALA A 138 12.38 16.33 3.02
CA ALA A 138 13.37 17.18 3.70
C ALA A 138 14.77 16.58 3.66
N VAL A 139 14.90 15.26 3.90
CA VAL A 139 16.20 14.56 3.86
C VAL A 139 16.75 14.50 2.43
N VAL A 140 15.90 14.24 1.43
CA VAL A 140 16.35 14.09 0.04
C VAL A 140 16.64 15.43 -0.64
N SER A 141 15.76 16.42 -0.48
CA SER A 141 15.91 17.73 -1.13
C SER A 141 16.84 18.67 -0.37
N GLY A 142 17.06 18.44 0.92
CA GLY A 142 17.71 19.40 1.82
C GLY A 142 16.87 20.65 2.09
N SER A 143 15.61 20.69 1.63
CA SER A 143 14.73 21.85 1.77
C SER A 143 13.47 21.53 2.57
N ILE A 144 13.31 22.23 3.69
CA ILE A 144 12.13 22.10 4.55
C ILE A 144 10.86 22.65 3.89
N TRP A 145 11.00 23.64 3.00
CA TRP A 145 9.86 24.23 2.30
C TRP A 145 9.25 23.27 1.29
N TRP A 146 10.09 22.55 0.54
CA TRP A 146 9.63 21.51 -0.38
C TRP A 146 9.00 20.31 0.32
N ALA A 147 9.38 20.06 1.57
CA ALA A 147 8.79 19.00 2.39
C ALA A 147 7.32 19.26 2.76
N TYR A 148 6.89 20.53 2.82
CA TYR A 148 5.48 20.87 3.08
C TYR A 148 4.55 20.51 1.94
N VAL A 149 5.02 20.47 0.69
CA VAL A 149 4.19 20.19 -0.48
C VAL A 149 3.56 18.79 -0.41
N PRO A 150 4.30 17.67 -0.37
CA PRO A 150 3.70 16.35 -0.28
C PRO A 150 2.95 16.12 1.03
N ALA A 151 3.41 16.72 2.13
CA ALA A 151 2.71 16.66 3.41
C ALA A 151 1.30 17.29 3.34
N ALA A 152 1.20 18.48 2.75
CA ALA A 152 -0.08 19.14 2.53
C ALA A 152 -0.98 18.32 1.59
N LEU A 153 -0.42 17.72 0.53
CA LEU A 153 -1.17 16.84 -0.36
C LEU A 153 -1.74 15.61 0.36
N VAL A 154 -0.97 14.96 1.24
CA VAL A 154 -1.48 13.85 2.08
C VAL A 154 -2.62 14.31 2.98
N ILE A 155 -2.43 15.40 3.73
CA ILE A 155 -3.41 15.89 4.72
C ILE A 155 -4.72 16.34 4.06
N THR A 156 -4.63 16.93 2.87
CA THR A 156 -5.78 17.47 2.14
C THR A 156 -6.41 16.47 1.17
N SER A 157 -5.84 15.27 1.00
CA SER A 157 -6.35 14.25 0.08
C SER A 157 -7.69 13.68 0.55
N GLU A 158 -8.78 14.06 -0.11
CA GLU A 158 -10.11 13.52 0.14
C GLU A 158 -10.19 12.01 -0.03
N THR A 159 -9.40 11.46 -0.96
CA THR A 159 -9.34 10.03 -1.20
C THR A 159 -8.78 9.29 0.01
N LEU A 160 -7.65 9.74 0.59
CA LEU A 160 -7.09 9.11 1.79
C LEU A 160 -8.08 9.14 2.96
N TRP A 161 -8.78 10.26 3.11
CA TRP A 161 -9.81 10.42 4.13
C TRP A 161 -11.00 9.50 3.94
N HIS A 162 -11.51 9.39 2.72
CA HIS A 162 -12.57 8.44 2.41
C HIS A 162 -12.12 7.00 2.71
N TYR A 163 -10.88 6.66 2.36
CA TYR A 163 -10.32 5.34 2.64
C TYR A 163 -10.17 5.02 4.12
N SER A 164 -10.09 6.03 5.00
CA SER A 164 -10.01 5.84 6.45
C SER A 164 -11.23 5.12 7.05
N GLN A 165 -12.34 5.09 6.32
CA GLN A 165 -13.62 4.57 6.77
C GLN A 165 -13.89 3.12 6.34
N PHE A 166 -13.10 2.58 5.40
CA PHE A 166 -13.33 1.22 4.89
C PHE A 166 -12.63 0.13 5.68
N PHE A 167 -11.85 0.47 6.70
CA PHE A 167 -11.06 -0.47 7.51
C PHE A 167 -10.31 -1.50 6.65
N LEU A 168 -9.50 -1.01 5.72
CA LEU A 168 -8.64 -1.83 4.88
C LEU A 168 -7.16 -1.57 5.19
N SER A 169 -6.30 -2.54 4.90
CA SER A 169 -4.87 -2.50 5.25
C SER A 169 -4.04 -1.49 4.46
N GLU A 170 -4.63 -0.78 3.49
CA GLU A 170 -3.94 0.19 2.64
C GLU A 170 -3.30 1.34 3.42
N ILE A 171 -4.02 1.97 4.36
CA ILE A 171 -3.51 3.13 5.12
C ILE A 171 -2.34 2.71 6.01
N THR A 172 -2.46 1.55 6.67
CA THR A 172 -1.36 0.99 7.46
C THR A 172 -0.18 0.58 6.59
N GLY A 173 -0.45 0.06 5.40
CA GLY A 173 0.58 -0.17 4.38
C GLY A 173 1.31 1.11 3.99
N MET A 174 0.60 2.23 3.78
CA MET A 174 1.23 3.54 3.53
C MET A 174 2.11 4.00 4.69
N LEU A 175 1.62 3.85 5.93
CA LEU A 175 2.35 4.27 7.13
C LEU A 175 3.68 3.53 7.23
N PHE A 176 3.66 2.20 7.15
CA PHE A 176 4.87 1.39 7.27
C PHE A 176 5.79 1.53 6.05
N LEU A 177 5.25 1.68 4.84
CA LEU A 177 6.04 1.99 3.64
C LEU A 177 6.76 3.33 3.79
N SER A 178 6.04 4.39 4.15
CA SER A 178 6.63 5.73 4.31
C SER A 178 7.64 5.77 5.46
N SER A 179 7.36 5.07 6.56
CA SER A 179 8.27 4.96 7.71
C SER A 179 9.56 4.23 7.33
N ALA A 180 9.47 3.11 6.60
CA ALA A 180 10.63 2.39 6.10
C ALA A 180 11.44 3.23 5.11
N MET A 181 10.77 3.94 4.19
CA MET A 181 11.42 4.85 3.25
C MET A 181 12.17 5.99 3.94
N LEU A 182 11.55 6.64 4.93
CA LEU A 182 12.20 7.68 5.73
C LEU A 182 13.45 7.14 6.43
N CYS A 183 13.29 6.03 7.15
CA CYS A 183 14.36 5.45 7.95
C CYS A 183 15.52 4.98 7.06
N PHE A 184 15.26 4.24 5.99
CA PHE A 184 16.31 3.79 5.08
C PHE A 184 16.98 4.94 4.31
N THR A 185 16.24 5.99 3.94
CA THR A 185 16.84 7.19 3.34
C THR A 185 17.76 7.90 4.35
N ALA A 186 17.32 8.06 5.60
CA ALA A 186 18.14 8.61 6.67
C ALA A 186 19.35 7.71 7.02
N ALA A 187 19.19 6.39 6.90
CA ALA A 187 20.26 5.41 7.08
C ALA A 187 21.34 5.57 6.00
N ILE A 188 20.94 5.73 4.73
CA ILE A 188 21.88 5.99 3.62
C ILE A 188 22.60 7.33 3.82
N ALA A 189 21.89 8.37 4.25
CA ALA A 189 22.47 9.71 4.40
C ALA A 189 23.43 9.83 5.59
N SER A 190 23.23 9.07 6.66
CA SER A 190 23.97 9.24 7.93
C SER A 190 24.77 8.03 8.39
N ALA A 191 24.57 6.87 7.76
CA ALA A 191 25.11 5.56 8.16
C ALA A 191 24.88 5.19 9.64
N ARG A 192 23.89 5.79 10.32
CA ARG A 192 23.59 5.49 11.73
C ARG A 192 22.76 4.22 11.85
N ILE A 193 23.24 3.28 12.66
CA ILE A 193 22.62 1.96 12.87
C ILE A 193 21.15 2.04 13.29
N ARG A 194 20.77 3.03 14.10
CA ARG A 194 19.38 3.20 14.56
C ARG A 194 18.38 3.31 13.42
N TYR A 195 18.76 3.95 12.30
CA TYR A 195 17.86 4.10 11.16
C TYR A 195 17.73 2.80 10.35
N PHE A 196 18.76 1.95 10.34
CA PHE A 196 18.66 0.61 9.79
C PHE A 196 17.72 -0.27 10.60
N VAL A 197 17.83 -0.24 11.94
CA VAL A 197 16.94 -0.99 12.85
C VAL A 197 15.49 -0.52 12.67
N LEU A 198 15.23 0.77 12.80
CA LEU A 198 13.86 1.32 12.66
C LEU A 198 13.28 1.07 11.26
N GLY A 199 14.10 1.20 10.21
CA GLY A 199 13.67 0.91 8.84
C GLY A 199 13.33 -0.56 8.64
N ALA A 200 14.13 -1.48 9.18
CA ALA A 200 13.87 -2.92 9.12
C ALA A 200 12.62 -3.32 9.92
N MET A 201 12.41 -2.72 11.09
CA MET A 201 11.18 -2.92 11.87
C MET A 201 9.95 -2.45 11.11
N ALA A 202 9.99 -1.23 10.54
CA ALA A 202 8.91 -0.70 9.74
C ALA A 202 8.66 -1.54 8.48
N TYR A 203 9.72 -2.00 7.80
CA TYR A 203 9.56 -2.85 6.62
C TYR A 203 9.05 -4.26 6.96
N GLY A 204 9.48 -4.84 8.07
CA GLY A 204 8.91 -6.09 8.61
C GLY A 204 7.41 -5.94 8.91
N ALA A 205 7.03 -4.85 9.58
CA ALA A 205 5.63 -4.52 9.84
C ALA A 205 4.82 -4.29 8.54
N LEU A 206 5.43 -3.68 7.52
CA LEU A 206 4.82 -3.55 6.19
C LEU A 206 4.53 -4.93 5.57
N VAL A 207 5.49 -5.85 5.64
CA VAL A 207 5.32 -7.22 5.13
C VAL A 207 4.22 -7.98 5.89
N LEU A 208 4.16 -7.81 7.21
CA LEU A 208 3.09 -8.35 8.05
C LEU A 208 1.75 -7.61 7.88
N THR A 209 1.69 -6.51 7.12
CA THR A 209 0.45 -5.79 6.78
C THR A 209 -0.03 -6.14 5.37
N LYS A 210 0.90 -6.32 4.44
CA LYS A 210 0.66 -6.72 3.05
C LYS A 210 1.80 -7.62 2.58
N ALA A 211 1.49 -8.91 2.42
CA ALA A 211 2.49 -9.94 2.13
C ALA A 211 3.25 -9.72 0.81
N ILE A 212 2.69 -8.95 -0.14
CA ILE A 212 3.35 -8.66 -1.41
C ILE A 212 4.70 -7.94 -1.25
N TYR A 213 4.87 -7.15 -0.19
CA TYR A 213 6.14 -6.45 0.09
C TYR A 213 7.26 -7.42 0.47
N TYR A 214 6.96 -8.66 0.84
CA TYR A 214 7.97 -9.70 1.05
C TYR A 214 8.87 -9.86 -0.18
N TYR A 215 8.28 -9.89 -1.36
CA TYR A 215 9.00 -10.03 -2.64
C TYR A 215 9.75 -8.76 -3.05
N LEU A 216 9.41 -7.61 -2.48
CA LEU A 216 10.01 -6.32 -2.82
C LEU A 216 11.26 -6.01 -1.98
N VAL A 217 11.67 -6.91 -1.08
CA VAL A 217 12.89 -6.77 -0.26
C VAL A 217 14.15 -6.63 -1.13
N ILE A 218 14.11 -7.11 -2.37
CA ILE A 218 15.19 -6.96 -3.33
C ILE A 218 15.53 -5.49 -3.63
N VAL A 219 14.54 -4.59 -3.61
CA VAL A 219 14.76 -3.16 -3.90
C VAL A 219 15.68 -2.51 -2.86
N PRO A 220 15.39 -2.52 -1.55
CA PRO A 220 16.31 -1.97 -0.55
C PRO A 220 17.66 -2.69 -0.54
N VAL A 221 17.72 -3.99 -0.82
CA VAL A 221 19.00 -4.73 -0.95
C VAL A 221 19.86 -4.15 -2.08
N VAL A 222 19.30 -3.99 -3.28
CA VAL A 222 20.02 -3.41 -4.43
C VAL A 222 20.46 -1.98 -4.14
N VAL A 223 19.58 -1.17 -3.52
CA VAL A 223 19.92 0.20 -3.12
C VAL A 223 21.07 0.23 -2.10
N PHE A 224 21.07 -0.66 -1.10
CA PHE A 224 22.15 -0.71 -0.12
C PHE A 224 23.46 -1.17 -0.73
N ILE A 225 23.44 -2.13 -1.67
CA ILE A 225 24.63 -2.50 -2.45
C ILE A 225 25.17 -1.27 -3.19
N LEU A 226 24.31 -0.51 -3.88
CA LEU A 226 24.73 0.70 -4.56
C LEU A 226 25.29 1.76 -3.59
N ALA A 227 24.67 1.94 -2.43
CA ALA A 227 25.13 2.86 -1.39
C ALA A 227 26.51 2.45 -0.84
N LEU A 228 26.77 1.14 -0.67
CA LEU A 228 28.07 0.61 -0.26
C LEU A 228 29.16 0.87 -1.28
N LEU A 229 28.84 0.77 -2.57
CA LEU A 229 29.77 1.02 -3.67
C LEU A 229 30.12 2.51 -3.81
N ARG A 230 29.15 3.40 -3.54
CA ARG A 230 29.32 4.86 -3.68
C ARG A 230 29.97 5.53 -2.47
N ASN A 231 29.64 5.10 -1.26
CA ASN A 231 30.08 5.77 -0.03
C ASN A 231 31.29 5.08 0.63
N ARG A 232 32.48 5.20 0.02
CA ARG A 232 33.71 4.54 0.51
C ARG A 232 34.03 4.86 1.97
N GLN A 233 33.83 6.11 2.40
CA GLN A 233 34.12 6.55 3.76
C GLN A 233 33.23 5.88 4.82
N GLN A 234 31.98 5.58 4.48
CA GLN A 234 30.99 5.02 5.40
C GLN A 234 30.68 3.54 5.14
N ARG A 235 31.42 2.88 4.23
CA ARG A 235 31.12 1.52 3.74
C ARG A 235 31.01 0.51 4.88
N LYS A 236 31.90 0.58 5.89
CA LYS A 236 31.86 -0.34 7.04
C LYS A 236 30.58 -0.17 7.86
N GLN A 237 30.17 1.07 8.14
CA GLN A 237 28.95 1.36 8.91
C GLN A 237 27.70 0.99 8.13
N LEU A 238 27.66 1.29 6.82
CA LEU A 238 26.56 0.90 5.94
C LEU A 238 26.43 -0.63 5.85
N ALA A 239 27.55 -1.37 5.77
CA ALA A 239 27.53 -2.83 5.68
C ALA A 239 27.02 -3.45 6.98
N LYS A 240 27.55 -2.99 8.12
CA LYS A 240 27.04 -3.36 9.45
C LYS A 240 25.55 -3.05 9.58
N GLY A 241 25.13 -1.87 9.14
CA GLY A 241 23.74 -1.45 9.12
C GLY A 241 22.84 -2.37 8.30
N ALA A 242 23.25 -2.70 7.07
CA ALA A 242 22.50 -3.58 6.19
C ALA A 242 22.37 -5.00 6.76
N VAL A 243 23.43 -5.54 7.37
CA VAL A 243 23.39 -6.86 8.04
C VAL A 243 22.41 -6.84 9.22
N VAL A 244 22.51 -5.83 10.09
CA VAL A 244 21.58 -5.68 11.22
C VAL A 244 20.14 -5.52 10.74
N ALA A 245 19.90 -4.72 9.70
CA ALA A 245 18.58 -4.58 9.11
C ALA A 245 18.04 -5.93 8.59
N GLY A 246 18.88 -6.71 7.90
CA GLY A 246 18.53 -8.04 7.41
C GLY A 246 18.15 -9.00 8.55
N VAL A 247 18.92 -9.02 9.64
CA VAL A 247 18.63 -9.86 10.82
C VAL A 247 17.31 -9.45 11.49
N ILE A 248 17.09 -8.15 11.72
CA ILE A 248 15.85 -7.65 12.34
C ILE A 248 14.63 -7.95 11.45
N TYR A 249 14.73 -7.68 10.15
CA TYR A 249 13.68 -8.01 9.19
C TYR A 249 13.36 -9.50 9.20
N ALA A 250 14.39 -10.35 9.11
CA ALA A 250 14.24 -11.79 9.12
C ALA A 250 13.56 -12.26 10.40
N ALA A 251 14.00 -11.79 11.57
CA ALA A 251 13.41 -12.17 12.86
C ALA A 251 11.90 -11.83 12.95
N ILE A 252 11.49 -10.64 12.50
CA ILE A 252 10.09 -10.22 12.54
C ILE A 252 9.22 -11.07 11.60
N VAL A 253 9.65 -11.24 10.35
CA VAL A 253 8.87 -11.95 9.34
C VAL A 253 8.87 -13.45 9.59
N SER A 254 10.03 -14.03 9.93
CA SER A 254 10.17 -15.46 10.18
C SER A 254 9.44 -15.90 11.45
N ALA A 255 9.35 -15.07 12.49
CA ALA A 255 8.57 -15.40 13.68
C ALA A 255 7.10 -15.67 13.34
N TRP A 256 6.49 -14.83 12.50
CA TRP A 256 5.11 -15.04 12.05
C TRP A 256 4.96 -16.25 11.12
N MET A 257 5.88 -16.41 10.16
CA MET A 257 5.88 -17.57 9.26
C MET A 257 6.10 -18.89 10.01
N TYR A 258 6.93 -18.88 11.05
CA TYR A 258 7.17 -20.04 11.93
C TYR A 258 5.90 -20.38 12.71
N ARG A 259 5.22 -19.38 13.29
CA ARG A 259 3.89 -19.59 13.88
C ARG A 259 2.94 -20.27 12.88
N ASN A 260 2.87 -19.76 11.65
CA ASN A 260 1.97 -20.35 10.65
C ASN A 260 2.38 -21.77 10.27
N TYR A 261 3.68 -22.06 10.25
CA TYR A 261 4.17 -23.43 10.05
C TYR A 261 3.76 -24.37 11.18
N THR A 262 3.88 -23.94 12.44
CA THR A 262 3.49 -24.78 13.60
C THR A 262 1.99 -25.06 13.66
N HIS A 263 1.14 -24.08 13.31
CA HIS A 263 -0.32 -24.25 13.40
C HIS A 263 -0.96 -24.84 12.13
N PHE A 264 -0.36 -24.63 10.95
CA PHE A 264 -1.01 -24.95 9.66
C PHE A 264 -0.10 -25.73 8.70
N GLY A 265 1.14 -26.03 9.09
CA GLY A 265 2.11 -26.71 8.21
C GLY A 265 2.63 -25.84 7.05
N LYS A 266 2.30 -24.55 7.01
CA LYS A 266 2.66 -23.63 5.92
C LYS A 266 3.60 -22.52 6.39
N PHE A 267 4.81 -22.49 5.85
CA PHE A 267 5.79 -21.43 6.10
C PHE A 267 5.52 -20.22 5.18
N GLU A 268 4.44 -19.50 5.45
CA GLU A 268 3.99 -18.34 4.66
C GLU A 268 3.38 -17.26 5.55
N ILE A 269 3.21 -16.03 5.02
CA ILE A 269 2.64 -14.92 5.77
C ILE A 269 1.11 -15.01 5.83
N ALA A 270 0.47 -15.33 4.70
CA ALA A 270 -0.98 -15.48 4.56
C ALA A 270 -1.39 -16.38 3.38
N ASP A 271 -2.53 -17.07 3.51
CA ASP A 271 -3.01 -18.14 2.60
C ASP A 271 -3.67 -17.67 1.27
N ARG A 272 -3.56 -16.39 0.90
CA ARG A 272 -4.29 -15.85 -0.26
C ARG A 272 -3.54 -15.92 -1.58
N GLY A 273 -2.25 -16.27 -1.53
CA GLY A 273 -1.36 -16.31 -2.69
C GLY A 273 -1.88 -17.20 -3.82
N PRO A 274 -2.18 -18.49 -3.58
CA PRO A 274 -2.63 -19.42 -4.60
C PRO A 274 -3.90 -18.96 -5.31
N THR A 275 -4.90 -18.48 -4.57
CA THR A 275 -6.14 -18.01 -5.19
C THR A 275 -5.96 -16.71 -6.00
N ALA A 276 -5.06 -15.82 -5.57
CA ALA A 276 -4.73 -14.62 -6.33
C ALA A 276 -4.07 -14.98 -7.67
N LEU A 277 -3.16 -15.95 -7.67
CA LEU A 277 -2.53 -16.47 -8.89
C LEU A 277 -3.55 -17.17 -9.79
N ALA A 278 -4.44 -18.00 -9.24
CA ALA A 278 -5.51 -18.65 -10.00
C ALA A 278 -6.42 -17.64 -10.70
N THR A 279 -6.79 -16.57 -9.99
CA THR A 279 -7.52 -15.45 -10.59
C THR A 279 -6.72 -14.78 -11.71
N ARG A 280 -5.40 -14.59 -11.53
CA ARG A 280 -4.53 -13.97 -12.53
C ARG A 280 -4.42 -14.82 -13.80
N MET A 281 -4.36 -16.16 -13.66
CA MET A 281 -4.35 -17.09 -14.79
C MET A 281 -5.57 -16.94 -15.68
N GLU A 282 -6.77 -16.79 -15.10
CA GLU A 282 -7.98 -16.65 -15.89
C GLU A 282 -7.96 -15.38 -16.76
N PHE A 283 -7.36 -14.30 -16.29
CA PHE A 283 -7.17 -13.10 -17.09
C PHE A 283 -6.17 -13.28 -18.25
N ASN A 284 -5.24 -14.23 -18.19
CA ASN A 284 -4.40 -14.55 -19.35
C ASN A 284 -5.21 -15.22 -20.49
N LYS A 285 -6.46 -15.64 -20.22
CA LYS A 285 -7.40 -16.15 -21.24
C LYS A 285 -8.23 -15.06 -21.90
N MET A 286 -7.89 -13.78 -21.73
CA MET A 286 -8.48 -12.71 -22.52
C MET A 286 -8.26 -12.97 -24.02
N THR A 287 -9.30 -12.74 -24.81
CA THR A 287 -9.17 -12.55 -26.25
C THR A 287 -8.48 -11.21 -26.54
N GLU A 288 -7.98 -11.03 -27.77
CA GLU A 288 -7.37 -9.77 -28.16
C GLU A 288 -8.34 -8.57 -28.04
N ARG A 289 -9.62 -8.77 -28.38
CA ARG A 289 -10.67 -7.75 -28.22
C ARG A 289 -10.90 -7.41 -26.76
N GLU A 290 -11.01 -8.40 -25.87
CA GLU A 290 -11.14 -8.16 -24.42
C GLU A 290 -9.92 -7.41 -23.86
N LEU A 291 -8.71 -7.77 -24.30
CA LEU A 291 -7.49 -7.09 -23.88
C LEU A 291 -7.49 -5.61 -24.28
N ARG A 292 -7.83 -5.29 -25.55
CA ARG A 292 -7.95 -3.89 -25.99
C ARG A 292 -9.09 -3.15 -25.27
N ALA A 293 -10.23 -3.81 -25.08
CA ALA A 293 -11.35 -3.28 -24.32
C ALA A 293 -10.97 -2.94 -22.87
N SER A 294 -10.08 -3.73 -22.25
CA SER A 294 -9.66 -3.52 -20.85
C SER A 294 -8.99 -2.17 -20.60
N PHE A 295 -8.26 -1.62 -21.57
CA PHE A 295 -7.65 -0.29 -21.46
C PHE A 295 -8.71 0.82 -21.41
N LEU A 296 -9.75 0.73 -22.24
CA LEU A 296 -10.86 1.70 -22.23
C LEU A 296 -11.78 1.51 -21.01
N LEU A 297 -11.99 0.25 -20.59
CA LEU A 297 -12.80 -0.09 -19.41
C LEU A 297 -12.20 0.47 -18.12
N TRP A 298 -10.88 0.45 -18.00
CA TRP A 298 -10.17 0.91 -16.81
C TRP A 298 -9.60 2.32 -16.93
N ALA A 299 -9.84 3.01 -18.03
CA ALA A 299 -9.54 4.43 -18.14
C ALA A 299 -10.49 5.23 -17.21
N PRO A 300 -9.98 6.16 -16.39
CA PRO A 300 -10.82 7.00 -15.55
C PRO A 300 -11.56 8.06 -16.38
N ASP A 301 -11.04 8.42 -17.56
CA ASP A 301 -11.68 9.40 -18.43
C ASP A 301 -13.05 8.91 -18.96
N ARG A 302 -14.07 9.78 -18.84
CA ARG A 302 -15.44 9.48 -19.28
C ARG A 302 -15.53 9.36 -20.80
N THR A 303 -14.71 10.11 -21.54
CA THR A 303 -14.73 10.08 -23.02
C THR A 303 -14.17 8.76 -23.54
N LEU A 304 -13.07 8.27 -22.98
CA LEU A 304 -12.52 6.94 -23.26
C LEU A 304 -13.51 5.83 -22.89
N ARG A 305 -14.21 5.95 -21.74
CA ARG A 305 -15.28 5.01 -21.36
C ARG A 305 -16.50 5.07 -22.30
N LYS A 306 -16.80 6.21 -22.94
CA LYS A 306 -17.84 6.30 -23.98
C LYS A 306 -17.42 5.55 -25.25
N ARG A 307 -16.14 5.66 -25.66
CA ARG A 307 -15.61 4.90 -26.81
C ARG A 307 -15.73 3.38 -26.63
N LEU A 308 -15.57 2.89 -25.39
CA LEU A 308 -15.82 1.48 -25.09
C LEU A 308 -17.22 1.04 -25.51
N ARG A 309 -18.25 1.87 -25.29
CA ARG A 309 -19.65 1.54 -25.62
C ARG A 309 -19.94 1.57 -27.11
N THR A 310 -19.17 2.33 -27.89
CA THR A 310 -19.34 2.46 -29.35
C THR A 310 -18.52 1.43 -30.13
N GLU A 311 -17.32 1.09 -29.65
CA GLU A 311 -16.37 0.23 -30.37
C GLU A 311 -16.43 -1.26 -29.95
N TYR A 312 -16.99 -1.56 -28.77
CA TYR A 312 -17.00 -2.91 -28.20
C TYR A 312 -18.41 -3.37 -27.83
N THR A 313 -18.62 -4.68 -27.94
CA THR A 313 -19.89 -5.31 -27.58
C THR A 313 -19.97 -5.59 -26.07
N LYS A 314 -21.17 -5.83 -25.56
CA LYS A 314 -21.35 -6.30 -24.17
C LYS A 314 -20.59 -7.60 -23.91
N LYS A 315 -20.44 -8.48 -24.90
CA LYS A 315 -19.68 -9.74 -24.79
C LYS A 315 -18.20 -9.48 -24.44
N ASP A 316 -17.61 -8.45 -25.05
CA ASP A 316 -16.19 -8.07 -24.84
C ASP A 316 -15.92 -7.52 -23.42
N THR A 317 -16.94 -7.12 -22.67
CA THR A 317 -16.80 -6.50 -21.34
C THR A 317 -17.43 -7.33 -20.20
N THR A 318 -18.31 -8.26 -20.52
CA THR A 318 -19.11 -9.02 -19.54
C THR A 318 -18.26 -9.90 -18.63
N ARG A 319 -17.13 -10.44 -19.11
CA ARG A 319 -16.24 -11.28 -18.30
C ARG A 319 -15.41 -10.49 -17.29
N PHE A 320 -15.33 -9.17 -17.40
CA PHE A 320 -14.70 -8.30 -16.40
C PHE A 320 -15.60 -8.06 -15.18
N ASN A 321 -16.91 -8.29 -15.29
CA ASN A 321 -17.83 -8.16 -14.17
C ASN A 321 -17.53 -9.24 -13.11
N ARG A 322 -17.19 -8.81 -11.89
CA ARG A 322 -16.85 -9.71 -10.78
C ARG A 322 -18.03 -10.49 -10.21
N SER A 323 -19.25 -10.06 -10.51
CA SER A 323 -20.48 -10.76 -10.11
C SER A 323 -20.91 -11.79 -11.16
N ASN A 324 -20.34 -11.75 -12.37
CA ASN A 324 -20.61 -12.74 -13.39
C ASN A 324 -19.93 -14.07 -13.04
N GLN A 325 -20.68 -15.17 -13.02
CA GLN A 325 -20.20 -16.51 -12.71
C GLN A 325 -19.18 -17.03 -13.73
N ASP A 326 -19.26 -16.55 -14.97
CA ASP A 326 -18.31 -16.87 -16.05
C ASP A 326 -17.23 -15.79 -16.23
N GLY A 327 -17.27 -14.76 -15.37
CA GLY A 327 -16.28 -13.71 -15.34
C GLY A 327 -14.93 -14.21 -14.82
N PHE A 328 -13.84 -13.59 -15.29
CA PHE A 328 -12.47 -14.00 -14.95
C PHE A 328 -12.24 -14.17 -13.44
N TYR A 329 -12.83 -13.28 -12.65
CA TYR A 329 -12.71 -13.32 -11.19
C TYR A 329 -13.41 -14.52 -10.55
N ARG A 330 -14.65 -14.81 -10.94
CA ARG A 330 -15.43 -15.93 -10.36
C ARG A 330 -14.92 -17.27 -10.85
N SER A 331 -14.57 -17.38 -12.13
CA SER A 331 -13.96 -18.58 -12.70
C SER A 331 -12.65 -18.93 -11.97
N GLY A 332 -11.79 -17.95 -11.70
CA GLY A 332 -10.53 -18.19 -10.99
C GLY A 332 -10.72 -18.55 -9.52
N ARG A 333 -11.74 -17.97 -8.86
CA ARG A 333 -12.10 -18.34 -7.48
C ARG A 333 -12.68 -19.74 -7.41
N ARG A 334 -13.65 -20.06 -8.27
CA ARG A 334 -14.29 -21.38 -8.35
C ARG A 334 -13.25 -22.47 -8.58
N ARG A 335 -12.36 -22.29 -9.56
CA ARG A 335 -11.26 -23.23 -9.82
C ARG A 335 -10.34 -23.41 -8.60
N ALA A 336 -10.00 -22.32 -7.91
CA ALA A 336 -9.18 -22.43 -6.70
C ALA A 336 -9.91 -23.20 -5.60
N ASP A 337 -11.18 -22.90 -5.38
CA ASP A 337 -12.00 -23.54 -4.36
C ASP A 337 -12.23 -25.04 -4.67
N GLU A 338 -12.38 -25.42 -5.94
CA GLU A 338 -12.46 -26.81 -6.41
C GLU A 338 -11.17 -27.58 -6.11
N VAL A 339 -10.01 -27.06 -6.55
CA VAL A 339 -8.71 -27.72 -6.34
C VAL A 339 -8.37 -27.86 -4.85
N LEU A 340 -8.66 -26.83 -4.05
CA LEU A 340 -8.43 -26.88 -2.59
C LEU A 340 -9.35 -27.89 -1.90
N ARG A 341 -10.60 -28.05 -2.37
CA ARG A 341 -11.53 -29.04 -1.83
C ARG A 341 -11.10 -30.47 -2.18
N GLU A 342 -10.63 -30.70 -3.39
CA GLU A 342 -10.24 -32.03 -3.87
C GLU A 342 -8.91 -32.52 -3.27
N LEU A 343 -7.92 -31.63 -3.18
CA LEU A 343 -6.55 -32.00 -2.78
C LEU A 343 -6.18 -31.56 -1.35
N GLY A 344 -7.06 -30.82 -0.69
CA GLY A 344 -6.76 -30.17 0.58
C GLY A 344 -5.89 -28.92 0.43
N ASP A 345 -5.72 -28.18 1.52
CA ASP A 345 -5.15 -26.83 1.50
C ASP A 345 -3.67 -26.77 1.11
N ILE A 346 -2.86 -27.75 1.51
CA ILE A 346 -1.41 -27.75 1.27
C ILE A 346 -1.13 -28.17 -0.18
N GLU A 347 -1.63 -29.33 -0.58
CA GLU A 347 -1.39 -29.89 -1.90
C GLU A 347 -2.12 -29.10 -2.99
N GLY A 348 -3.36 -28.67 -2.73
CA GLY A 348 -4.10 -27.81 -3.64
C GLY A 348 -3.41 -26.46 -3.88
N ALA A 349 -2.84 -25.83 -2.85
CA ALA A 349 -2.05 -24.61 -2.99
C ALA A 349 -0.80 -24.82 -3.86
N ARG A 350 -0.10 -25.95 -3.68
CA ARG A 350 1.06 -26.35 -4.50
C ARG A 350 0.68 -26.51 -5.97
N VAL A 351 -0.40 -27.23 -6.25
CA VAL A 351 -0.91 -27.45 -7.61
C VAL A 351 -1.35 -26.15 -8.27
N LEU A 352 -2.09 -25.29 -7.57
CA LEU A 352 -2.50 -23.98 -8.11
C LEU A 352 -1.30 -23.10 -8.46
N LYS A 353 -0.26 -23.08 -7.61
CA LYS A 353 0.97 -22.35 -7.87
C LYS A 353 1.71 -22.91 -9.08
N GLN A 354 1.80 -24.23 -9.21
CA GLN A 354 2.44 -24.87 -10.36
C GLN A 354 1.69 -24.56 -11.66
N GLN A 355 0.36 -24.70 -11.67
CA GLN A 355 -0.49 -24.35 -12.82
C GLN A 355 -0.32 -22.88 -13.22
N ALA A 356 -0.19 -21.97 -12.24
CA ALA A 356 0.08 -20.57 -12.51
C ALA A 356 1.42 -20.37 -13.20
N ILE A 357 2.49 -20.99 -12.70
CA ILE A 357 3.82 -20.91 -13.31
C ILE A 357 3.81 -21.50 -14.73
N GLU A 358 3.15 -22.63 -14.95
CA GLU A 358 3.02 -23.26 -16.27
C GLU A 358 2.27 -22.36 -17.26
N THR A 359 1.16 -21.76 -16.82
CA THR A 359 0.38 -20.80 -17.64
C THR A 359 1.20 -19.54 -18.00
N LEU A 360 2.07 -19.09 -17.10
CA LEU A 360 2.98 -17.97 -17.36
C LEU A 360 4.06 -18.33 -18.38
N LYS A 361 4.58 -19.56 -18.32
CA LYS A 361 5.62 -20.07 -19.22
C LYS A 361 5.09 -20.39 -20.60
N SER A 362 3.83 -20.84 -20.73
CA SER A 362 3.26 -21.23 -22.02
C SER A 362 3.04 -20.05 -22.98
N ASP A 363 2.78 -18.85 -22.45
CA ASP A 363 2.58 -17.64 -23.26
C ASP A 363 3.06 -16.38 -22.51
N PRO A 364 4.39 -16.18 -22.40
CA PRO A 364 4.96 -15.06 -21.64
C PRO A 364 4.62 -13.71 -22.26
N ILE A 365 4.49 -13.63 -23.60
CA ILE A 365 4.15 -12.38 -24.30
C ILE A 365 2.73 -11.96 -23.94
N LYS A 366 1.76 -12.86 -24.02
CA LYS A 366 0.39 -12.55 -23.63
C LYS A 366 0.29 -12.19 -22.15
N HIS A 367 1.03 -12.87 -21.28
CA HIS A 367 1.08 -12.48 -19.88
C HIS A 367 1.58 -11.05 -19.68
N LEU A 368 2.65 -10.64 -20.39
CA LEU A 368 3.18 -9.27 -20.34
C LEU A 368 2.15 -8.26 -20.86
N LEU A 369 1.47 -8.53 -21.97
CA LEU A 369 0.44 -7.65 -22.52
C LEU A 369 -0.75 -7.47 -21.57
N VAL A 370 -1.23 -8.56 -20.98
CA VAL A 370 -2.28 -8.48 -19.95
C VAL A 370 -1.76 -7.75 -18.70
N SER A 371 -0.50 -7.94 -18.33
CA SER A 371 0.10 -7.21 -17.19
C SER A 371 0.21 -5.71 -17.49
N ALA A 372 0.44 -5.31 -18.74
CA ALA A 372 0.41 -3.90 -19.13
C ALA A 372 -0.98 -3.28 -18.95
N SER A 373 -2.07 -4.03 -19.24
CA SER A 373 -3.41 -3.53 -18.97
C SER A 373 -3.72 -3.45 -17.47
N PHE A 374 -3.19 -4.37 -16.66
CA PHE A 374 -3.25 -4.28 -15.19
C PHE A 374 -2.38 -3.17 -14.61
N PHE A 375 -1.26 -2.84 -15.25
CA PHE A 375 -0.43 -1.69 -14.90
C PHE A 375 -1.20 -0.39 -15.17
N TRP A 376 -1.78 -0.26 -16.37
CA TRP A 376 -2.66 0.84 -16.72
C TRP A 376 -3.79 1.01 -15.70
N ARG A 377 -4.51 -0.06 -15.38
CA ARG A 377 -5.52 -0.05 -14.33
C ARG A 377 -4.96 0.39 -12.99
N GLY A 378 -3.83 -0.20 -12.59
CA GLY A 378 -3.20 0.01 -11.29
C GLY A 378 -2.65 1.42 -11.08
N MET A 379 -2.37 2.17 -12.15
CA MET A 379 -1.92 3.57 -12.07
C MET A 379 -3.02 4.49 -11.53
N PHE A 380 -4.30 4.23 -11.85
CA PHE A 380 -5.43 5.07 -11.42
C PHE A 380 -5.84 4.75 -10.00
N VAL A 381 -5.04 5.23 -9.05
CA VAL A 381 -5.19 4.94 -7.63
C VAL A 381 -6.26 5.83 -6.97
N GLU A 382 -6.53 6.99 -7.56
CA GLU A 382 -7.57 7.92 -7.14
C GLU A 382 -8.73 7.88 -8.13
N ASP A 383 -9.93 7.60 -7.63
CA ASP A 383 -11.12 7.36 -8.43
C ASP A 383 -12.00 8.61 -8.47
N ASP A 384 -12.46 9.03 -9.65
CA ASP A 384 -13.43 10.09 -10.07
C ASP A 384 -13.60 11.38 -9.22
N ARG A 385 -12.83 11.55 -8.14
CA ARG A 385 -12.90 12.64 -7.19
C ARG A 385 -11.84 13.64 -7.53
N VAL A 386 -12.34 14.85 -7.69
CA VAL A 386 -11.58 16.04 -7.96
C VAL A 386 -10.75 16.36 -6.71
N LEU A 387 -9.42 16.29 -6.81
CA LEU A 387 -8.57 16.48 -5.65
C LEU A 387 -8.49 17.94 -5.23
N GLY A 388 -8.94 18.19 -4.00
CA GLY A 388 -8.61 19.39 -3.25
C GLY A 388 -9.06 20.71 -3.92
N PRO A 389 -8.50 21.85 -3.50
CA PRO A 389 -8.94 23.15 -3.99
C PRO A 389 -8.66 23.38 -5.48
N LEU A 390 -7.75 22.61 -6.09
CA LEU A 390 -7.27 22.83 -7.46
C LEU A 390 -8.22 22.32 -8.54
N LYS A 391 -9.24 21.57 -8.15
CA LYS A 391 -10.25 20.99 -9.03
C LYS A 391 -9.71 20.21 -10.26
N ILE A 392 -8.54 19.58 -10.14
CA ILE A 392 -7.92 18.82 -11.23
C ILE A 392 -8.68 17.49 -11.39
N PRO A 393 -9.06 17.08 -12.61
CA PRO A 393 -9.70 15.78 -12.79
C PRO A 393 -8.74 14.63 -12.46
N ALA A 394 -9.28 13.53 -11.96
CA ALA A 394 -8.50 12.41 -11.40
C ALA A 394 -7.51 11.78 -12.40
N TYR A 395 -7.84 11.84 -13.70
CA TYR A 395 -7.01 11.32 -14.77
C TYR A 395 -5.69 12.10 -14.90
N GLU A 396 -5.77 13.42 -15.10
CA GLU A 396 -4.63 14.31 -15.25
C GLU A 396 -3.77 14.28 -14.00
N HIS A 397 -4.39 14.31 -12.83
CA HIS A 397 -3.67 14.21 -11.57
C HIS A 397 -2.86 12.90 -11.49
N THR A 398 -3.48 11.76 -11.79
CA THR A 398 -2.78 10.47 -11.81
C THR A 398 -1.61 10.47 -12.79
N LEU A 399 -1.78 11.04 -13.99
CA LEU A 399 -0.71 11.13 -14.98
C LEU A 399 0.46 11.99 -14.50
N ILE A 400 0.18 13.12 -13.83
CA ILE A 400 1.21 13.98 -13.23
C ILE A 400 1.98 13.22 -12.14
N LEU A 401 1.27 12.48 -11.29
CA LEU A 401 1.88 11.67 -10.23
C LEU A 401 2.77 10.55 -10.79
N MET A 402 2.24 9.79 -11.76
CA MET A 402 2.98 8.71 -12.41
C MET A 402 4.16 9.23 -13.23
N GLY A 403 4.00 10.39 -13.90
CA GLY A 403 5.08 11.10 -14.57
C GLY A 403 6.18 11.48 -13.58
N GLY A 404 5.83 12.05 -12.43
CA GLY A 404 6.78 12.36 -11.36
C GLY A 404 7.55 11.13 -10.86
N LEU A 405 6.87 10.01 -10.64
CA LEU A 405 7.49 8.74 -10.26
C LEU A 405 8.49 8.25 -11.32
N ILE A 406 8.06 8.15 -12.58
CA ILE A 406 8.87 7.63 -13.68
C ILE A 406 10.07 8.55 -13.95
N SER A 407 9.86 9.87 -14.00
CA SER A 407 10.93 10.85 -14.19
C SER A 407 11.96 10.77 -13.07
N LEU A 408 11.53 10.67 -11.80
CA LEU A 408 12.47 10.55 -10.69
C LEU A 408 13.25 9.24 -10.75
N PHE A 409 12.60 8.12 -11.12
CA PHE A 409 13.26 6.83 -11.27
C PHE A 409 14.33 6.85 -12.38
N ILE A 410 14.02 7.47 -13.52
CA ILE A 410 14.99 7.66 -14.61
C ILE A 410 16.19 8.49 -14.12
N VAL A 411 15.94 9.65 -13.48
CA VAL A 411 17.01 10.49 -12.92
C VAL A 411 17.82 9.72 -11.89
N ALA A 412 17.18 8.98 -10.99
CA ALA A 412 17.83 8.18 -9.95
C ALA A 412 18.75 7.11 -10.54
N THR A 413 18.29 6.45 -11.60
CA THR A 413 19.03 5.40 -12.30
C THR A 413 20.24 5.98 -13.04
N LEU A 414 20.04 7.06 -13.80
CA LEU A 414 21.11 7.71 -14.56
C LEU A 414 22.18 8.34 -13.64
N THR A 415 21.76 8.89 -12.50
CA THR A 415 22.68 9.52 -11.53
C THR A 415 23.23 8.54 -10.51
N LEU A 416 22.71 7.30 -10.47
CA LEU A 416 23.06 6.26 -9.49
C LEU A 416 23.00 6.78 -8.04
N GLN A 417 22.01 7.63 -7.74
CA GLN A 417 21.79 8.18 -6.40
C GLN A 417 20.92 7.22 -5.56
N PRO A 418 21.49 6.53 -4.54
CA PRO A 418 20.76 5.46 -3.83
C PRO A 418 19.48 5.95 -3.16
N SER A 419 19.49 7.15 -2.57
CA SER A 419 18.30 7.74 -1.92
C SER A 419 17.16 7.99 -2.90
N LEU A 420 17.45 8.52 -4.11
CA LEU A 420 16.43 8.72 -5.13
C LEU A 420 15.92 7.38 -5.67
N LEU A 421 16.81 6.40 -5.82
CA LEU A 421 16.45 5.07 -6.32
C LEU A 421 15.58 4.32 -5.32
N LEU A 422 15.79 4.51 -4.02
CA LEU A 422 14.92 3.97 -2.99
C LEU A 422 13.51 4.56 -3.06
N VAL A 423 13.42 5.90 -3.04
CA VAL A 423 12.16 6.64 -3.00
C VAL A 423 11.31 6.39 -4.23
N SER A 424 11.92 6.24 -5.41
CA SER A 424 11.20 5.98 -6.67
C SER A 424 11.09 4.49 -7.03
N GLY A 425 12.12 3.70 -6.74
CA GLY A 425 12.19 2.30 -7.16
C GLY A 425 11.22 1.41 -6.39
N LEU A 426 11.03 1.61 -5.08
CA LEU A 426 10.13 0.76 -4.30
C LEU A 426 8.65 0.93 -4.70
N PRO A 427 8.07 2.16 -4.79
CA PRO A 427 6.70 2.31 -5.25
C PRO A 427 6.51 1.85 -6.71
N LEU A 428 7.49 2.10 -7.60
CA LEU A 428 7.42 1.61 -8.98
C LEU A 428 7.41 0.07 -9.03
N ALA A 429 8.33 -0.58 -8.31
CA ALA A 429 8.39 -2.03 -8.23
C ALA A 429 7.11 -2.62 -7.62
N SER A 430 6.48 -1.93 -6.65
CA SER A 430 5.19 -2.34 -6.09
C SER A 430 4.08 -2.33 -7.13
N ILE A 431 3.96 -1.27 -7.93
CA ILE A 431 2.96 -1.15 -8.99
C ILE A 431 3.19 -2.23 -10.06
N VAL A 432 4.43 -2.40 -10.51
CA VAL A 432 4.80 -3.43 -11.50
C VAL A 432 4.49 -4.83 -10.96
N LEU A 433 4.91 -5.15 -9.73
CA LEU A 433 4.69 -6.47 -9.16
C LEU A 433 3.18 -6.76 -9.01
N HIS A 434 2.39 -5.82 -8.51
CA HIS A 434 0.93 -5.99 -8.46
C HIS A 434 0.31 -6.26 -9.83
N SER A 435 0.86 -5.66 -10.88
CA SER A 435 0.36 -5.81 -12.25
C SER A 435 0.73 -7.16 -12.87
N LEU A 436 1.89 -7.68 -12.51
CA LEU A 436 2.35 -9.01 -12.91
C LEU A 436 1.57 -10.11 -12.19
N VAL A 437 1.52 -10.10 -10.86
CA VAL A 437 1.09 -11.29 -10.08
C VAL A 437 -0.33 -11.22 -9.51
N SER A 438 -1.02 -10.08 -9.61
CA SER A 438 -2.35 -9.90 -9.03
C SER A 438 -3.36 -9.33 -10.02
N ASN A 439 -4.63 -9.24 -9.63
CA ASN A 439 -5.66 -8.58 -10.43
C ASN A 439 -5.61 -7.03 -10.37
N SER A 440 -4.49 -6.46 -9.87
CA SER A 440 -4.15 -5.03 -9.81
C SER A 440 -5.36 -4.12 -9.60
N ARG A 441 -6.14 -4.36 -8.54
CA ARG A 441 -7.22 -3.44 -8.18
C ARG A 441 -6.59 -2.10 -7.82
N HIS A 442 -7.26 -1.00 -8.17
CA HIS A 442 -6.82 0.37 -7.85
C HIS A 442 -6.29 0.51 -6.41
N ARG A 443 -7.03 -0.03 -5.43
CA ARG A 443 -6.65 0.00 -4.01
C ARG A 443 -5.34 -0.73 -3.67
N TYR A 444 -4.87 -1.67 -4.49
CA TYR A 444 -3.62 -2.40 -4.20
C TYR A 444 -2.40 -1.51 -4.27
N ASN A 445 -2.42 -0.51 -5.16
CA ASN A 445 -1.39 0.50 -5.29
C ASN A 445 -1.66 1.74 -4.42
N PHE A 446 -2.77 1.79 -3.68
CA PHE A 446 -3.06 2.86 -2.71
C PHE A 446 -1.89 3.13 -1.74
N PRO A 447 -1.17 2.12 -1.23
CA PRO A 447 0.01 2.33 -0.39
C PRO A 447 1.09 3.24 -0.99
N THR A 448 1.18 3.36 -2.32
CA THR A 448 2.22 4.15 -2.98
C THR A 448 1.87 5.63 -3.14
N VAL A 449 0.62 6.05 -2.93
CA VAL A 449 0.15 7.43 -3.15
C VAL A 449 1.03 8.47 -2.44
N PRO A 450 1.38 8.33 -1.15
CA PRO A 450 2.24 9.33 -0.49
C PRO A 450 3.63 9.43 -1.16
N MET A 451 4.16 8.32 -1.68
CA MET A 451 5.44 8.33 -2.41
C MET A 451 5.31 8.97 -3.78
N LEU A 452 4.16 8.83 -4.46
CA LEU A 452 3.90 9.54 -5.71
C LEU A 452 3.95 11.07 -5.49
N TYR A 453 3.34 11.58 -4.42
CA TYR A 453 3.43 13.00 -4.05
C TYR A 453 4.89 13.42 -3.80
N VAL A 454 5.65 12.61 -3.06
CA VAL A 454 7.08 12.85 -2.82
C VAL A 454 7.86 12.90 -4.13
N CYS A 455 7.66 11.93 -5.03
CA CYS A 455 8.37 11.88 -6.30
C CYS A 455 8.09 13.10 -7.18
N THR A 456 6.83 13.48 -7.33
CA THR A 456 6.44 14.67 -8.09
C THR A 456 7.05 15.94 -7.51
N ALA A 457 6.97 16.13 -6.17
CA ALA A 457 7.57 17.29 -5.51
C ALA A 457 9.10 17.35 -5.73
N LEU A 458 9.79 16.21 -5.66
CA LEU A 458 11.24 16.14 -5.90
C LEU A 458 11.61 16.43 -7.35
N VAL A 459 10.83 15.98 -8.34
CA VAL A 459 11.07 16.33 -9.76
C VAL A 459 10.95 17.84 -9.97
N ILE A 460 9.88 18.45 -9.46
CA ILE A 460 9.67 19.91 -9.56
C ILE A 460 10.84 20.66 -8.89
N PHE A 461 11.24 20.23 -7.69
CA PHE A 461 12.40 20.78 -6.98
C PHE A 461 13.69 20.71 -7.80
N LEU A 462 13.98 19.56 -8.42
CA LEU A 462 15.18 19.35 -9.23
C LEU A 462 15.19 20.24 -10.47
N VAL A 463 14.03 20.39 -11.14
CA VAL A 463 13.87 21.26 -12.31
C VAL A 463 14.11 22.74 -11.93
N ILE A 464 13.45 23.23 -10.87
CA ILE A 464 13.62 24.62 -10.41
C ILE A 464 15.07 24.89 -9.99
N SER A 465 15.68 23.94 -9.26
CA SER A 465 17.08 24.05 -8.82
C SER A 465 18.07 24.03 -9.99
N PHE A 466 17.74 23.34 -11.09
CA PHE A 466 18.53 23.35 -12.31
C PHE A 466 18.42 24.70 -13.03
N VAL A 467 17.20 25.18 -13.29
CA VAL A 467 16.95 26.47 -13.96
C VAL A 467 17.62 27.62 -13.20
N GLY A 468 17.48 27.67 -11.88
CA GLY A 468 18.14 28.69 -11.05
C GLY A 468 19.67 28.64 -11.06
N ARG A 469 20.27 27.46 -11.32
CA ARG A 469 21.74 27.36 -11.53
C ARG A 469 22.17 27.85 -12.90
N VAL A 470 21.39 27.57 -13.95
CA VAL A 470 21.67 28.05 -15.31
C VAL A 470 21.56 29.57 -15.37
N ALA A 471 20.48 30.14 -14.82
CA ALA A 471 20.28 31.60 -14.80
C ALA A 471 21.43 32.34 -14.10
N ARG A 472 21.89 31.85 -12.93
CA ARG A 472 23.02 32.46 -12.22
C ARG A 472 24.34 32.38 -12.97
N ARG A 473 24.56 31.32 -13.77
CA ARG A 473 25.75 31.21 -14.63
C ARG A 473 25.70 32.17 -15.81
N SER A 474 24.51 32.42 -16.38
CA SER A 474 24.35 33.40 -17.46
C SER A 474 24.70 34.81 -16.97
N VAL A 475 24.13 35.23 -15.83
CA VAL A 475 24.39 36.55 -15.24
C VAL A 475 25.87 36.74 -14.89
N ALA A 476 26.52 35.68 -14.36
CA ALA A 476 27.94 35.74 -14.01
C ALA A 476 28.90 35.77 -15.22
N ASN A 477 28.44 35.42 -16.42
CA ASN A 477 29.24 35.50 -17.65
C ASN A 477 29.08 36.85 -18.36
N GLU A 478 28.04 37.63 -18.02
CA GLU A 478 27.78 38.97 -18.57
C GLU A 478 28.45 40.08 -17.73
N SER A 479 28.78 39.79 -16.47
CA SER A 479 29.58 40.64 -15.57
C SER A 479 31.08 40.35 -15.73
#